data_AF-A0A7Y2A0R0-F1
#
_entry.id   AF-A0A7Y2A0R0-F1
#
_cell.length_a   1.000
_cell.length_b   1.000
_cell.length_c   1.000
_cell.angle_alpha   90.00
_cell.angle_beta   90.00
_cell.angle_gamma   90.00
#
_symmetry.space_group_name_H-M   'P 1'
#
loop_
_entity.id
_entity.type
_entity.pdbx_description
1 polymer ?
#
loop_
_entity_poly.entity_id
_entity_poly.type
_entity_poly.pdbx_seq_one_letter_code
_entity_poly.pdbx_strand_id
1 'polypeptide(L)'
;VKVIMTPASLDFITPLTLSTLSKNPVHSDFTEDKDSGVWNNHVDLGLWADLFIVAPLSANTMAKMAEGVCDNFLLATFLSARCPVYIAPAMDLDMYQHGSTQENLQKVQENGAILIAPEDGELASGLSGVGRMAEPENILSFIEQDQKKSLPLYGKRALVSAGPTYEMIDPVRFIGNFSTGKMGYAIADELAKQGANVTLVSGPTKIETELSSVERIDVLSAQQMYDACIERFEDMDIAVMSAAVADYRPSEQEDKKIKKKDDTLSLELKKTEDILKKLGELKKEQILVGFALETNNEEQNAKKKLGKKNLDFIVLNSLQDKGAGFGHDTNKVTLIDKQNNIEEFELKSKALVAKDIVSKIKSYF
;
A
#
# COMPACT_ATOMS: atom_id res chain seq x y z
N VAL A 1 -16.48 13.63 4.54
CA VAL A 1 -16.90 13.37 5.93
C VAL A 1 -18.28 13.98 6.12
N LYS A 2 -19.27 13.21 6.56
CA LYS A 2 -20.59 13.72 6.96
C LYS A 2 -20.70 13.57 8.46
N VAL A 3 -21.14 14.62 9.15
CA VAL A 3 -21.11 14.68 10.62
C VAL A 3 -22.53 14.50 11.15
N ILE A 4 -22.67 13.62 12.13
CA ILE A 4 -23.91 13.41 12.87
C ILE A 4 -23.70 13.86 14.31
N MET A 5 -24.56 14.75 14.78
CA MET A 5 -24.57 15.26 16.14
C MET A 5 -25.72 14.66 16.93
N THR A 6 -25.48 14.28 18.17
CA THR A 6 -26.57 13.97 19.10
C THR A 6 -27.18 15.27 19.62
N PRO A 7 -28.44 15.27 20.12
CA PRO A 7 -29.03 16.45 20.73
C PRO A 7 -28.15 17.08 21.81
N ALA A 8 -27.53 16.26 22.68
CA ALA A 8 -26.64 16.74 23.75
C ALA A 8 -25.33 17.35 23.23
N SER A 9 -24.81 16.90 22.08
CA SER A 9 -23.56 17.45 21.52
C SER A 9 -23.70 18.89 21.01
N LEU A 10 -24.92 19.34 20.74
CA LEU A 10 -25.21 20.72 20.29
C LEU A 10 -24.87 21.77 21.36
N ASP A 11 -24.85 21.36 22.64
CA ASP A 11 -24.49 22.24 23.77
C ASP A 11 -22.98 22.50 23.86
N PHE A 12 -22.15 21.68 23.19
CA PHE A 12 -20.69 21.76 23.25
C PHE A 12 -20.07 22.44 22.02
N ILE A 13 -20.61 22.16 20.83
CA ILE A 13 -20.10 22.71 19.58
C ILE A 13 -21.25 23.04 18.65
N THR A 14 -21.15 24.15 17.91
CA THR A 14 -22.21 24.54 16.99
C THR A 14 -22.15 23.71 15.70
N PRO A 15 -23.30 23.33 15.10
CA PRO A 15 -23.33 22.68 13.78
C PRO A 15 -22.60 23.46 12.69
N LEU A 16 -22.59 24.80 12.76
CA LEU A 16 -21.93 25.66 11.78
C LEU A 16 -20.41 25.43 11.72
N THR A 17 -19.77 25.21 12.87
CA THR A 17 -18.33 24.93 12.91
C THR A 17 -18.01 23.64 12.18
N LEU A 18 -18.76 22.58 12.46
CA LEU A 18 -18.55 21.25 11.88
C LEU A 18 -18.95 21.19 10.41
N SER A 19 -19.99 21.91 10.00
CA SER A 19 -20.37 21.98 8.58
C SER A 19 -19.32 22.70 7.73
N THR A 20 -18.72 23.77 8.28
CA THR A 20 -17.65 24.51 7.61
C THR A 20 -16.39 23.66 7.42
N LEU A 21 -15.96 22.94 8.47
CA LEU A 21 -14.76 22.09 8.42
C LEU A 21 -14.98 20.86 7.53
N SER A 22 -16.15 20.23 7.63
CA SER A 22 -16.47 19.03 6.83
C SER A 22 -16.87 19.35 5.39
N LYS A 23 -17.20 20.62 5.08
CA LYS A 23 -17.79 21.07 3.81
C LYS A 23 -19.08 20.32 3.44
N ASN A 24 -19.81 19.85 4.44
CA ASN A 24 -21.06 19.09 4.30
C ASN A 24 -22.08 19.56 5.34
N PRO A 25 -23.39 19.38 5.11
CA PRO A 25 -24.40 19.57 6.14
C PRO A 25 -24.12 18.68 7.36
N VAL A 26 -24.52 19.17 8.54
CA VAL A 26 -24.48 18.43 9.80
C VAL A 26 -25.89 17.95 10.10
N HIS A 27 -26.04 16.66 10.36
CA HIS A 27 -27.33 16.07 10.70
C HIS A 27 -27.44 15.89 12.22
N SER A 28 -28.57 16.29 12.81
CA SER A 28 -28.80 16.11 14.26
C SER A 28 -30.19 15.58 14.61
N ASP A 29 -31.13 15.64 13.67
CA ASP A 29 -32.51 15.20 13.84
C ASP A 29 -33.03 14.59 12.52
N PHE A 30 -34.14 13.85 12.61
CA PHE A 30 -34.80 13.22 11.47
C PHE A 30 -35.42 14.23 10.49
N THR A 31 -35.61 15.49 10.90
CA THR A 31 -36.14 16.57 10.06
C THR A 31 -35.36 17.85 10.32
N GLU A 32 -34.93 18.54 9.26
CA GLU A 32 -34.28 19.85 9.40
C GLU A 32 -35.30 20.95 9.78
N ASP A 33 -36.53 20.80 9.29
CA ASP A 33 -37.67 21.63 9.61
C ASP A 33 -38.94 20.76 9.60
N LYS A 34 -39.64 20.70 10.73
CA LYS A 34 -40.83 19.86 10.92
C LYS A 34 -41.98 20.23 9.98
N ASP A 35 -41.99 21.46 9.48
CA ASP A 35 -43.04 21.98 8.60
C ASP A 35 -42.69 21.82 7.10
N SER A 36 -41.43 21.54 6.77
CA SER A 36 -40.93 21.43 5.39
C SER A 36 -41.29 20.12 4.69
N GLY A 37 -41.64 19.07 5.44
CA GLY A 37 -41.84 17.71 4.92
C GLY A 37 -40.56 17.01 4.42
N VAL A 38 -39.40 17.66 4.55
CA VAL A 38 -38.09 17.09 4.19
C VAL A 38 -37.52 16.36 5.40
N TRP A 39 -37.15 15.08 5.21
CA TRP A 39 -36.59 14.24 6.26
C TRP A 39 -35.19 13.77 5.90
N ASN A 40 -34.33 13.65 6.91
CA ASN A 40 -33.00 13.11 6.79
C ASN A 40 -33.08 11.59 6.74
N ASN A 41 -32.51 10.97 5.71
CA ASN A 41 -32.53 9.52 5.55
C ASN A 41 -31.32 8.87 6.26
N HIS A 42 -31.56 8.38 7.48
CA HIS A 42 -30.57 7.64 8.28
C HIS A 42 -30.11 6.34 7.61
N VAL A 43 -30.97 5.68 6.82
CA VAL A 43 -30.60 4.45 6.09
C VAL A 43 -29.62 4.77 4.98
N ASP A 44 -29.94 5.75 4.13
CA ASP A 44 -29.05 6.14 3.02
C ASP A 44 -27.70 6.62 3.55
N LEU A 45 -27.69 7.34 4.69
CA LEU A 45 -26.45 7.80 5.30
C LEU A 45 -25.62 6.65 5.86
N GLY A 46 -26.25 5.67 6.51
CA GLY A 46 -25.58 4.46 7.00
C GLY A 46 -25.03 3.58 5.88
N LEU A 47 -25.76 3.48 4.75
CA LEU A 47 -25.32 2.73 3.56
C LEU A 47 -24.25 3.46 2.73
N TRP A 48 -24.24 4.80 2.78
CA TRP A 48 -23.25 5.63 2.10
C TRP A 48 -21.86 5.52 2.72
N ALA A 49 -21.78 5.27 4.03
CA ALA A 49 -20.52 5.31 4.76
C ALA A 49 -19.65 4.09 4.46
N ASP A 50 -18.39 4.32 4.06
CA ASP A 50 -17.34 3.29 4.04
C ASP A 50 -16.81 2.99 5.46
N LEU A 51 -16.98 3.94 6.38
CA LEU A 51 -16.57 3.89 7.78
C LEU A 51 -17.52 4.71 8.66
N PHE A 52 -17.87 4.20 9.85
CA PHE A 52 -18.62 4.95 10.85
C PHE A 52 -17.75 5.16 12.09
N ILE A 53 -17.56 6.42 12.53
CA ILE A 53 -16.71 6.74 13.69
C ILE A 53 -17.56 7.50 14.72
N VAL A 54 -17.59 7.02 15.97
CA VAL A 54 -18.19 7.74 17.10
C VAL A 54 -17.09 8.25 18.02
N ALA A 55 -16.80 9.55 17.94
CA ALA A 55 -15.74 10.21 18.68
C ALA A 55 -16.16 11.64 19.07
N PRO A 56 -16.37 11.95 20.36
CA PRO A 56 -16.34 11.03 21.50
C PRO A 56 -17.58 10.13 21.58
N LEU A 57 -17.39 8.89 22.06
CA LEU A 57 -18.47 8.03 22.51
C LEU A 57 -18.71 8.24 24.01
N SER A 58 -19.80 8.93 24.36
CA SER A 58 -20.22 9.08 25.76
C SER A 58 -20.78 7.77 26.34
N ALA A 59 -20.73 7.62 27.67
CA ALA A 59 -21.34 6.49 28.37
C ALA A 59 -22.83 6.29 28.02
N ASN A 60 -23.59 7.39 27.88
CA ASN A 60 -25.01 7.36 27.53
C ASN A 60 -25.24 6.83 26.10
N THR A 61 -24.49 7.34 25.12
CA THR A 61 -24.59 6.82 23.74
C THR A 61 -24.17 5.35 23.68
N MET A 62 -23.11 4.97 24.41
CA MET A 62 -22.64 3.59 24.46
C MET A 62 -23.67 2.63 25.05
N ALA A 63 -24.32 3.00 26.16
CA ALA A 63 -25.40 2.21 26.74
C ALA A 63 -26.56 2.00 25.76
N LYS A 64 -26.92 3.05 25.01
CA LYS A 64 -27.98 2.95 23.99
C LYS A 64 -27.57 2.08 22.81
N MET A 65 -26.32 2.15 22.36
CA MET A 65 -25.78 1.25 21.34
C MET A 65 -25.78 -0.21 21.81
N ALA A 66 -25.41 -0.46 23.07
CA ALA A 66 -25.39 -1.79 23.67
C ALA A 66 -26.80 -2.41 23.77
N GLU A 67 -27.80 -1.61 24.12
CA GLU A 67 -29.19 -2.07 24.30
C GLU A 67 -30.06 -1.94 23.04
N GLY A 68 -29.52 -1.41 21.93
CA GLY A 68 -30.28 -1.22 20.69
C GLY A 68 -31.37 -0.13 20.79
N VAL A 69 -31.21 0.82 21.70
CA VAL A 69 -32.11 1.98 21.80
C VAL A 69 -31.90 2.88 20.57
N CYS A 70 -32.99 3.27 19.92
CA CYS A 70 -32.97 4.04 18.68
C CYS A 70 -33.81 5.32 18.81
N ASP A 71 -33.40 6.22 19.69
CA ASP A 71 -34.18 7.42 20.04
C ASP A 71 -33.66 8.73 19.40
N ASN A 72 -32.60 8.66 18.60
CA ASN A 72 -32.05 9.81 17.90
C ASN A 72 -31.40 9.42 16.56
N PHE A 73 -31.08 10.42 15.75
CA PHE A 73 -30.60 10.25 14.39
C PHE A 73 -29.25 9.49 14.31
N LEU A 74 -28.34 9.70 15.27
CA LEU A 74 -27.07 8.96 15.34
C LEU A 74 -27.32 7.46 15.51
N LEU A 75 -28.15 7.08 16.46
CA LEU A 75 -28.42 5.66 16.76
C LEU A 75 -29.19 4.97 15.63
N ALA A 76 -30.14 5.68 15.01
CA ALA A 76 -30.83 5.17 13.82
C ALA A 76 -29.86 4.92 12.65
N THR A 77 -28.91 5.84 12.44
CA THR A 77 -27.89 5.68 11.39
C THR A 77 -26.93 4.55 11.75
N PHE A 78 -26.49 4.45 13.00
CA PHE A 78 -25.64 3.36 13.49
C PHE A 78 -26.28 1.99 13.25
N LEU A 79 -27.55 1.81 13.60
CA LEU A 79 -28.27 0.55 13.36
C LEU A 79 -28.49 0.22 11.88
N SER A 80 -28.35 1.22 11.00
CA SER A 80 -28.44 1.05 9.54
C SER A 80 -27.08 0.87 8.87
N ALA A 81 -25.98 1.14 9.58
CA ALA A 81 -24.63 1.08 9.03
C ALA A 81 -24.24 -0.36 8.68
N ARG A 82 -23.58 -0.54 7.53
CA ARG A 82 -23.03 -1.83 7.09
C ARG A 82 -21.50 -1.84 7.04
N CYS A 83 -20.90 -0.68 7.24
CA CYS A 83 -19.45 -0.52 7.30
C CYS A 83 -18.90 -0.81 8.69
N PRO A 84 -17.57 -0.97 8.83
CA PRO A 84 -16.92 -1.04 10.13
C PRO A 84 -17.25 0.19 10.99
N VAL A 85 -17.60 -0.06 12.25
CA VAL A 85 -17.93 0.97 13.24
C VAL A 85 -16.78 1.08 14.24
N TYR A 86 -16.10 2.23 14.26
CA TYR A 86 -15.07 2.55 15.24
C TYR A 86 -15.66 3.43 16.35
N ILE A 87 -15.31 3.12 17.60
CA ILE A 87 -15.75 3.87 18.77
C ILE A 87 -14.55 4.36 19.57
N ALA A 88 -14.55 5.65 19.92
CA ALA A 88 -13.53 6.28 20.76
C ALA A 88 -14.20 6.84 22.03
N PRO A 89 -14.25 6.06 23.13
CA PRO A 89 -14.91 6.47 24.36
C PRO A 89 -14.27 7.70 24.99
N ALA A 90 -15.11 8.56 25.59
CA ALA A 90 -14.64 9.67 26.40
C ALA A 90 -15.58 9.90 27.57
N MET A 91 -15.07 9.80 28.79
CA MET A 91 -15.81 10.01 30.02
C MET A 91 -14.85 10.16 31.21
N ASP A 92 -15.38 10.56 32.37
CA ASP A 92 -14.59 10.65 33.59
C ASP A 92 -14.04 9.27 34.02
N LEU A 93 -12.96 9.26 34.81
CA LEU A 93 -12.27 8.05 35.27
C LEU A 93 -13.24 7.06 35.92
N ASP A 94 -14.05 7.52 36.86
CA ASP A 94 -14.98 6.67 37.60
C ASP A 94 -16.10 6.16 36.68
N MET A 95 -16.53 6.98 35.72
CA MET A 95 -17.52 6.57 34.73
C MET A 95 -16.97 5.47 33.82
N TYR A 96 -15.71 5.56 33.41
CA TYR A 96 -15.06 4.56 32.57
C TYR A 96 -14.91 3.23 33.33
N GLN A 97 -14.47 3.28 34.60
CA GLN A 97 -14.25 2.09 35.43
C GLN A 97 -15.55 1.42 35.91
N HIS A 98 -16.68 2.12 35.86
CA HIS A 98 -17.96 1.59 36.34
C HIS A 98 -18.35 0.28 35.62
N GLY A 99 -18.81 -0.72 36.37
CA GLY A 99 -19.12 -2.06 35.86
C GLY A 99 -20.08 -2.03 34.66
N SER A 100 -21.18 -1.26 34.75
CA SER A 100 -22.13 -1.13 33.64
C SER A 100 -21.52 -0.51 32.38
N THR A 101 -20.53 0.37 32.52
CA THR A 101 -19.82 0.96 31.36
C THR A 101 -18.97 -0.11 30.68
N GLN A 102 -18.24 -0.91 31.46
CA GLN A 102 -17.42 -2.01 30.95
C GLN A 102 -18.27 -3.10 30.29
N GLU A 103 -19.41 -3.46 30.89
CA GLU A 103 -20.37 -4.41 30.31
C GLU A 103 -20.93 -3.91 28.96
N ASN A 104 -21.33 -2.63 28.89
CA ASN A 104 -21.81 -2.04 27.64
C ASN A 104 -20.71 -1.98 26.58
N LEU A 105 -19.48 -1.61 26.97
CA LEU A 105 -18.34 -1.56 26.07
C LEU A 105 -18.06 -2.94 25.46
N GLN A 106 -18.02 -3.97 26.30
CA GLN A 106 -17.84 -5.36 25.87
C GLN A 106 -18.96 -5.77 24.90
N LYS A 107 -20.23 -5.52 25.26
CA LYS A 107 -21.38 -5.88 24.41
C LYS A 107 -21.35 -5.19 23.04
N VAL A 108 -20.94 -3.93 22.99
CA VAL A 108 -20.80 -3.18 21.73
C VAL A 108 -19.65 -3.74 20.89
N GLN A 109 -18.54 -4.16 21.50
CA GLN A 109 -17.45 -4.85 20.80
C GLN A 109 -17.86 -6.23 20.27
N GLU A 110 -18.59 -7.02 21.07
CA GLU A 110 -19.12 -8.32 20.66
C GLU A 110 -20.09 -8.21 19.47
N ASN A 111 -20.80 -7.08 19.36
CA ASN A 111 -21.66 -6.73 18.22
C ASN A 111 -20.89 -6.17 17.01
N GLY A 112 -19.55 -6.21 17.01
CA GLY A 112 -18.70 -5.90 15.87
C GLY A 112 -18.12 -4.48 15.82
N ALA A 113 -18.34 -3.65 16.85
CA ALA A 113 -17.67 -2.36 16.93
C ALA A 113 -16.20 -2.51 17.31
N ILE A 114 -15.35 -1.67 16.73
CA ILE A 114 -13.90 -1.68 16.93
C ILE A 114 -13.54 -0.57 17.92
N LEU A 115 -13.03 -0.97 19.09
CA LEU A 115 -12.65 -0.06 20.15
C LEU A 115 -11.32 0.62 19.87
N ILE A 116 -11.34 1.94 19.83
CA ILE A 116 -10.16 2.79 19.99
C ILE A 116 -10.09 3.16 21.47
N ALA A 117 -9.12 2.57 22.17
CA ALA A 117 -9.03 2.71 23.63
C ALA A 117 -8.86 4.18 24.05
N PRO A 118 -9.49 4.61 25.16
CA PRO A 118 -9.21 5.91 25.74
C PRO A 118 -7.78 5.97 26.26
N GLU A 119 -7.24 7.19 26.34
CA GLU A 119 -5.91 7.47 26.84
C GLU A 119 -5.95 7.82 28.34
N ASP A 120 -4.78 7.67 28.97
CA ASP A 120 -4.52 8.14 30.33
C ASP A 120 -4.06 9.60 30.30
N GLY A 121 -4.61 10.44 31.17
CA GLY A 121 -4.22 11.86 31.25
C GLY A 121 -5.09 12.68 32.18
N GLU A 122 -4.96 14.00 32.12
CA GLU A 122 -5.83 14.92 32.85
C GLU A 122 -7.25 14.96 32.23
N LEU A 123 -8.25 14.98 33.10
CA LEU A 123 -9.67 15.01 32.76
C LEU A 123 -10.29 16.35 33.13
N ALA A 124 -11.42 16.70 32.51
CA ALA A 124 -12.11 17.97 32.76
C ALA A 124 -12.60 18.15 34.21
N SER A 125 -12.74 17.05 34.96
CA SER A 125 -13.04 17.06 36.41
C SER A 125 -11.87 17.50 37.28
N GLY A 126 -10.66 17.58 36.74
CA GLY A 126 -9.42 17.77 37.49
C GLY A 126 -8.81 16.47 38.01
N LEU A 127 -9.42 15.31 37.73
CA LEU A 127 -8.83 14.00 37.98
C LEU A 127 -7.83 13.64 36.89
N SER A 128 -7.00 12.62 37.16
CA SER A 128 -6.11 12.01 36.17
C SER A 128 -6.29 10.51 36.14
N GLY A 129 -6.38 9.95 34.94
CA GLY A 129 -6.53 8.51 34.72
C GLY A 129 -7.05 8.20 33.32
N VAL A 130 -7.36 6.92 33.08
CA VAL A 130 -7.92 6.43 31.83
C VAL A 130 -9.38 6.87 31.68
N GLY A 131 -9.71 7.51 30.56
CA GLY A 131 -11.06 7.99 30.25
C GLY A 131 -11.10 9.12 29.23
N ARG A 132 -9.94 9.72 28.96
CA ARG A 132 -9.77 10.73 27.92
C ARG A 132 -9.92 10.08 26.54
N MET A 133 -10.62 10.73 25.62
CA MET A 133 -10.67 10.27 24.22
C MET A 133 -9.25 10.22 23.65
N ALA A 134 -8.95 9.19 22.86
CA ALA A 134 -7.71 9.19 22.08
C ALA A 134 -7.62 10.45 21.20
N GLU A 135 -6.40 10.98 21.05
CA GLU A 135 -6.19 12.15 20.20
C GLU A 135 -6.59 11.85 18.74
N PRO A 136 -7.09 12.84 17.97
CA PRO A 136 -7.53 12.62 16.59
C PRO A 136 -6.47 11.95 15.70
N GLU A 137 -5.20 12.28 15.88
CA GLU A 137 -4.08 11.68 15.16
C GLU A 137 -3.91 10.19 15.50
N ASN A 138 -4.15 9.81 16.75
CA ASN A 138 -4.08 8.43 17.22
C ASN A 138 -5.29 7.62 16.76
N ILE A 139 -6.48 8.22 16.76
CA ILE A 139 -7.70 7.65 16.16
C ILE A 139 -7.45 7.33 14.68
N LEU A 140 -6.92 8.29 13.92
CA LEU A 140 -6.62 8.10 12.50
C LEU A 140 -5.58 7.00 12.29
N SER A 141 -4.47 7.05 13.04
CA SER A 141 -3.41 6.04 12.94
C SER A 141 -3.91 4.63 13.26
N PHE A 142 -4.76 4.48 14.27
CA PHE A 142 -5.37 3.21 14.62
C PHE A 142 -6.21 2.65 13.47
N ILE A 143 -7.10 3.48 12.90
CA ILE A 143 -7.98 3.08 11.79
C ILE A 143 -7.14 2.67 10.57
N GLU A 144 -6.10 3.43 10.23
CA GLU A 144 -5.21 3.09 9.12
C GLU A 144 -4.49 1.76 9.33
N GLN A 145 -4.02 1.47 10.55
CA GLN A 145 -3.36 0.22 10.88
C GLN A 145 -4.32 -0.97 10.89
N ASP A 146 -5.53 -0.77 11.38
CA ASP A 146 -6.55 -1.81 11.41
C ASP A 146 -7.01 -2.18 9.99
N GLN A 147 -7.27 -1.19 9.14
CA GLN A 147 -7.60 -1.44 7.74
C GLN A 147 -6.47 -2.15 7.00
N LYS A 148 -5.21 -1.85 7.30
CA LYS A 148 -4.07 -2.56 6.70
C LYS A 148 -4.17 -4.07 6.88
N LYS A 149 -4.70 -4.57 8.01
CA LYS A 149 -4.85 -6.02 8.28
C LYS A 149 -5.82 -6.70 7.33
N SER A 150 -6.79 -5.96 6.80
CA SER A 150 -7.75 -6.47 5.81
C SER A 150 -7.22 -6.48 4.39
N LEU A 151 -6.04 -5.88 4.14
CA LEU A 151 -5.49 -5.80 2.81
C LEU A 151 -5.03 -7.18 2.31
N PRO A 152 -5.18 -7.49 1.01
CA PRO A 152 -4.96 -8.84 0.49
C PRO A 152 -3.54 -9.39 0.66
N LEU A 153 -2.53 -8.50 0.73
CA LEU A 153 -1.13 -8.89 0.89
C LEU A 153 -0.61 -8.57 2.29
N TYR A 154 -1.50 -8.33 3.27
CA TYR A 154 -1.08 -8.08 4.64
C TYR A 154 -0.22 -9.22 5.19
N GLY A 155 0.93 -8.86 5.77
CA GLY A 155 1.89 -9.82 6.33
C GLY A 155 2.76 -10.54 5.30
N LYS A 156 2.55 -10.32 3.99
CA LYS A 156 3.42 -10.87 2.94
C LYS A 156 4.71 -10.07 2.81
N ARG A 157 5.81 -10.76 2.54
CA ARG A 157 7.14 -10.18 2.29
C ARG A 157 7.40 -10.19 0.78
N ALA A 158 7.71 -9.04 0.20
CA ALA A 158 7.93 -8.90 -1.22
C ALA A 158 9.31 -8.31 -1.55
N LEU A 159 10.06 -8.97 -2.42
CA LEU A 159 11.34 -8.49 -2.95
C LEU A 159 11.14 -7.89 -4.34
N VAL A 160 11.50 -6.64 -4.53
CA VAL A 160 11.41 -5.95 -5.83
C VAL A 160 12.78 -5.45 -6.23
N SER A 161 13.22 -5.75 -7.45
CA SER A 161 14.41 -5.10 -8.02
C SER A 161 13.98 -3.96 -8.94
N ALA A 162 14.62 -2.79 -8.85
CA ALA A 162 14.34 -1.65 -9.73
C ALA A 162 15.62 -0.93 -10.20
N GLY A 163 15.47 -0.10 -11.23
CA GLY A 163 16.56 0.74 -11.74
C GLY A 163 17.52 0.01 -12.71
N PRO A 164 18.54 0.72 -13.22
CA PRO A 164 19.64 0.15 -13.98
C PRO A 164 20.74 -0.40 -13.06
N THR A 165 21.68 -1.17 -13.58
CA THR A 165 22.98 -1.40 -12.92
C THR A 165 24.10 -0.70 -13.68
N TYR A 166 25.10 -0.19 -12.97
CA TYR A 166 26.26 0.50 -13.53
C TYR A 166 27.52 -0.34 -13.27
N GLU A 167 28.04 -0.94 -14.35
CA GLU A 167 29.28 -1.71 -14.35
C GLU A 167 30.44 -0.77 -14.61
N MET A 168 31.18 -0.44 -13.57
CA MET A 168 32.27 0.54 -13.62
C MET A 168 33.41 0.06 -14.53
N ILE A 169 33.80 0.92 -15.48
CA ILE A 169 34.99 0.74 -16.31
C ILE A 169 36.20 1.31 -15.55
N ASP A 170 36.03 2.53 -15.02
CA ASP A 170 36.97 3.24 -14.17
C ASP A 170 36.19 4.12 -13.18
N PRO A 171 36.80 4.94 -12.30
CA PRO A 171 36.06 5.73 -11.31
C PRO A 171 35.11 6.80 -11.89
N VAL A 172 35.10 7.00 -13.22
CA VAL A 172 34.33 8.06 -13.90
C VAL A 172 33.33 7.49 -14.91
N ARG A 173 33.65 6.35 -15.52
CA ARG A 173 32.89 5.76 -16.62
C ARG A 173 32.30 4.41 -16.23
N PHE A 174 31.12 4.12 -16.73
CA PHE A 174 30.43 2.85 -16.50
C PHE A 174 29.68 2.40 -17.76
N ILE A 175 29.32 1.11 -17.79
CA ILE A 175 28.36 0.51 -18.71
C ILE A 175 27.04 0.37 -17.97
N GLY A 176 25.92 0.81 -18.55
CA GLY A 176 24.62 0.71 -17.91
C GLY A 176 23.48 0.83 -18.90
N ASN A 177 22.25 0.80 -18.38
CA ASN A 177 21.03 0.76 -19.16
C ASN A 177 20.19 2.03 -18.97
N PHE A 178 19.29 2.32 -19.91
CA PHE A 178 18.41 3.51 -19.88
C PHE A 178 17.21 3.38 -18.91
N SER A 179 17.25 2.43 -17.98
CA SER A 179 16.16 2.27 -17.02
C SER A 179 16.09 3.46 -16.08
N THR A 180 14.89 4.00 -15.92
CA THR A 180 14.60 5.06 -14.94
C THR A 180 14.23 4.49 -13.57
N GLY A 181 13.99 3.18 -13.46
CA GLY A 181 13.47 2.53 -12.25
C GLY A 181 11.97 2.72 -11.99
N LYS A 182 11.29 3.63 -12.69
CA LYS A 182 9.87 4.00 -12.45
C LYS A 182 8.92 2.81 -12.34
N MET A 183 9.11 1.76 -13.15
CA MET A 183 8.22 0.59 -13.12
C MET A 183 8.38 -0.22 -11.83
N GLY A 184 9.62 -0.50 -11.40
CA GLY A 184 9.87 -1.24 -10.17
C GLY A 184 9.42 -0.49 -8.92
N TYR A 185 9.60 0.84 -8.90
CA TYR A 185 9.09 1.69 -7.82
C TYR A 185 7.56 1.67 -7.77
N ALA A 186 6.88 1.83 -8.91
CA ALA A 186 5.42 1.77 -8.96
C ALA A 186 4.88 0.41 -8.45
N ILE A 187 5.58 -0.70 -8.74
CA ILE A 187 5.23 -2.03 -8.24
C ILE A 187 5.47 -2.14 -6.74
N ALA A 188 6.61 -1.67 -6.24
CA ALA A 188 6.92 -1.65 -4.81
C ALA A 188 5.87 -0.86 -4.02
N ASP A 189 5.50 0.33 -4.51
CA ASP A 189 4.47 1.16 -3.89
C ASP A 189 3.10 0.48 -3.90
N GLU A 190 2.72 -0.15 -5.00
CA GLU A 190 1.42 -0.84 -5.08
C GLU A 190 1.39 -2.09 -4.19
N LEU A 191 2.46 -2.89 -4.12
CA LEU A 191 2.56 -4.02 -3.19
C LEU A 191 2.42 -3.54 -1.74
N ALA A 192 3.11 -2.47 -1.38
CA ALA A 192 3.02 -1.84 -0.05
C ALA A 192 1.61 -1.32 0.25
N LYS A 193 0.95 -0.67 -0.72
CA LYS A 193 -0.45 -0.21 -0.60
C LYS A 193 -1.45 -1.36 -0.44
N GLN A 194 -1.11 -2.55 -0.93
CA GLN A 194 -1.91 -3.77 -0.73
C GLN A 194 -1.50 -4.55 0.53
N GLY A 195 -0.65 -3.98 1.40
CA GLY A 195 -0.33 -4.49 2.73
C GLY A 195 0.97 -5.29 2.84
N ALA A 196 1.73 -5.46 1.76
CA ALA A 196 2.99 -6.19 1.81
C ALA A 196 4.12 -5.36 2.47
N ASN A 197 5.02 -6.05 3.16
CA ASN A 197 6.32 -5.51 3.57
C ASN A 197 7.29 -5.68 2.40
N VAL A 198 7.76 -4.57 1.83
CA VAL A 198 8.52 -4.60 0.57
C VAL A 198 9.99 -4.30 0.84
N THR A 199 10.88 -5.18 0.37
CA THR A 199 12.30 -4.87 0.19
C THR A 199 12.55 -4.47 -1.27
N LEU A 200 12.94 -3.23 -1.51
CA LEU A 200 13.28 -2.68 -2.81
C LEU A 200 14.80 -2.63 -2.99
N VAL A 201 15.35 -3.56 -3.78
CA VAL A 201 16.75 -3.50 -4.21
C VAL A 201 16.85 -2.59 -5.43
N SER A 202 17.35 -1.37 -5.22
CA SER A 202 17.37 -0.33 -6.24
C SER A 202 18.77 -0.09 -6.77
N GLY A 203 18.89 -0.16 -8.09
CA GLY A 203 19.98 0.46 -8.80
C GLY A 203 19.92 2.00 -8.79
N PRO A 204 20.87 2.69 -9.42
CA PRO A 204 20.94 4.15 -9.39
C PRO A 204 19.71 4.85 -9.98
N THR A 205 19.00 5.61 -9.17
CA THR A 205 17.88 6.45 -9.58
C THR A 205 17.66 7.62 -8.62
N LYS A 206 16.91 8.63 -9.08
CA LYS A 206 16.51 9.81 -8.30
C LYS A 206 15.14 9.66 -7.64
N ILE A 207 14.49 8.50 -7.79
CA ILE A 207 13.16 8.25 -7.22
C ILE A 207 13.33 7.94 -5.73
N GLU A 208 12.53 8.60 -4.90
CA GLU A 208 12.46 8.36 -3.45
C GLU A 208 11.34 7.36 -3.12
N THR A 209 11.48 6.65 -2.01
CA THR A 209 10.44 5.76 -1.48
C THR A 209 9.63 6.53 -0.43
N GLU A 210 8.32 6.67 -0.66
CA GLU A 210 7.45 7.48 0.21
C GLU A 210 6.85 6.68 1.38
N LEU A 211 6.74 5.35 1.24
CA LEU A 211 6.05 4.48 2.19
C LEU A 211 7.03 3.83 3.17
N SER A 212 6.74 3.94 4.47
CA SER A 212 7.55 3.32 5.53
C SER A 212 7.59 1.78 5.49
N SER A 213 6.62 1.15 4.80
CA SER A 213 6.59 -0.29 4.56
C SER A 213 7.48 -0.74 3.39
N VAL A 214 8.23 0.18 2.77
CA VAL A 214 9.22 -0.11 1.73
C VAL A 214 10.63 0.14 2.29
N GLU A 215 11.37 -0.93 2.53
CA GLU A 215 12.79 -0.89 2.85
C GLU A 215 13.61 -0.83 1.55
N ARG A 216 14.37 0.26 1.35
CA ARG A 216 15.22 0.41 0.16
C ARG A 216 16.66 -0.01 0.44
N ILE A 217 17.23 -0.79 -0.47
CA ILE A 217 18.63 -1.18 -0.49
C ILE A 217 19.25 -0.65 -1.78
N ASP A 218 20.18 0.29 -1.63
CA ASP A 218 20.90 0.86 -2.77
C ASP A 218 22.06 -0.03 -3.21
N VAL A 219 22.09 -0.34 -4.49
CA VAL A 219 23.16 -1.09 -5.15
C VAL A 219 23.64 -0.34 -6.39
N LEU A 220 24.89 -0.54 -6.75
CA LEU A 220 25.49 0.08 -7.94
C LEU A 220 25.59 -0.92 -9.09
N SER A 221 26.11 -2.13 -8.83
CA SER A 221 26.42 -3.13 -9.86
C SER A 221 25.44 -4.31 -9.87
N ALA A 222 25.45 -5.06 -10.98
CA ALA A 222 24.72 -6.31 -11.13
C ALA A 222 25.11 -7.34 -10.07
N GLN A 223 26.39 -7.38 -9.67
CA GLN A 223 26.84 -8.28 -8.60
C GLN A 223 26.24 -7.89 -7.25
N GLN A 224 26.25 -6.61 -6.88
CA GLN A 224 25.65 -6.15 -5.64
C GLN A 224 24.14 -6.40 -5.61
N MET A 225 23.46 -6.16 -6.74
CA MET A 225 22.04 -6.47 -6.88
C MET A 225 21.78 -7.98 -6.75
N TYR A 226 22.63 -8.81 -7.36
CA TYR A 226 22.56 -10.26 -7.23
C TYR A 226 22.67 -10.67 -5.76
N ASP A 227 23.74 -10.26 -5.08
CA ASP A 227 24.02 -10.65 -3.69
C ASP A 227 22.86 -10.24 -2.78
N ALA A 228 22.37 -9.00 -2.91
CA ALA A 228 21.26 -8.47 -2.11
C ALA A 228 19.95 -9.23 -2.32
N CYS A 229 19.65 -9.60 -3.58
CA CYS A 229 18.45 -10.38 -3.91
C CYS A 229 18.55 -11.82 -3.40
N ILE A 230 19.70 -12.50 -3.60
CA ILE A 230 19.87 -13.90 -3.20
C ILE A 230 19.83 -14.05 -1.68
N GLU A 231 20.49 -13.16 -0.93
CA GLU A 231 20.53 -13.18 0.53
C GLU A 231 19.13 -13.15 1.16
N ARG A 232 18.16 -12.50 0.52
CA ARG A 232 16.83 -12.25 1.08
C ARG A 232 15.74 -13.14 0.52
N PHE A 233 15.95 -13.77 -0.63
CA PHE A 233 14.88 -14.41 -1.39
C PHE A 233 14.18 -15.56 -0.65
N GLU A 234 14.93 -16.34 0.15
CA GLU A 234 14.35 -17.46 0.90
C GLU A 234 13.26 -17.00 1.87
N ASP A 235 13.39 -15.77 2.38
CA ASP A 235 12.48 -15.10 3.30
C ASP A 235 11.37 -14.31 2.60
N MET A 236 11.15 -14.48 1.30
CA MET A 236 10.13 -13.71 0.58
C MET A 236 8.94 -14.60 0.24
N ASP A 237 7.74 -14.02 0.16
CA ASP A 237 6.57 -14.65 -0.44
C ASP A 237 6.49 -14.34 -1.94
N ILE A 238 6.93 -13.13 -2.32
CA ILE A 238 6.80 -12.57 -3.68
C ILE A 238 8.17 -12.02 -4.10
N ALA A 239 8.58 -12.24 -5.34
CA ALA A 239 9.74 -11.61 -5.94
C ALA A 239 9.41 -11.06 -7.34
N VAL A 240 9.61 -9.75 -7.55
CA VAL A 240 9.37 -9.08 -8.83
C VAL A 240 10.67 -8.49 -9.37
N MET A 241 11.23 -9.17 -10.37
CA MET A 241 12.52 -8.80 -10.97
C MET A 241 12.33 -7.87 -12.17
N SER A 242 12.15 -6.59 -11.88
CA SER A 242 11.89 -5.52 -12.88
C SER A 242 13.09 -4.63 -13.22
N ALA A 243 14.25 -4.85 -12.57
CA ALA A 243 15.45 -4.06 -12.84
C ALA A 243 16.02 -4.35 -14.23
N ALA A 244 16.65 -3.33 -14.83
CA ALA A 244 17.40 -3.49 -16.07
C ALA A 244 18.86 -3.77 -15.71
N VAL A 245 19.14 -5.03 -15.39
CA VAL A 245 20.47 -5.52 -15.06
C VAL A 245 21.32 -5.61 -16.32
N ALA A 246 22.56 -5.11 -16.26
CA ALA A 246 23.50 -5.23 -17.37
C ALA A 246 23.87 -6.71 -17.60
N ASP A 247 23.82 -7.18 -18.84
CA ASP A 247 24.16 -8.57 -19.21
C ASP A 247 25.68 -8.85 -19.18
N TYR A 248 26.49 -7.79 -19.26
CA TYR A 248 27.94 -7.86 -19.31
C TYR A 248 28.57 -6.78 -18.44
N ARG A 249 29.73 -7.10 -17.86
CA ARG A 249 30.57 -6.20 -17.06
C ARG A 249 32.02 -6.23 -17.57
N PRO A 250 32.81 -5.17 -17.36
CA PRO A 250 34.25 -5.21 -17.62
C PRO A 250 34.92 -6.40 -16.93
N SER A 251 35.81 -7.09 -17.65
CA SER A 251 36.57 -8.21 -17.09
C SER A 251 37.48 -7.76 -15.96
N GLU A 252 38.08 -6.57 -16.11
CA GLU A 252 38.91 -5.86 -15.13
C GLU A 252 38.33 -4.46 -14.90
N GLN A 253 38.35 -4.00 -13.64
CA GLN A 253 37.97 -2.64 -13.26
C GLN A 253 39.22 -1.86 -12.91
N GLU A 254 39.39 -0.69 -13.51
CA GLU A 254 40.54 0.17 -13.26
C GLU A 254 40.27 1.10 -12.07
N ASP A 255 41.20 1.16 -11.10
CA ASP A 255 41.10 2.06 -9.94
C ASP A 255 41.40 3.53 -10.29
N LYS A 256 41.92 3.77 -11.49
CA LYS A 256 42.30 5.10 -11.99
C LYS A 256 41.66 5.35 -13.33
N LYS A 257 41.30 6.60 -13.58
CA LYS A 257 40.79 7.03 -14.88
C LYS A 257 41.77 6.63 -15.98
N ILE A 258 41.32 5.78 -16.91
CA ILE A 258 42.15 5.31 -18.03
C ILE A 258 42.60 6.52 -18.84
N LYS A 259 43.92 6.74 -18.91
CA LYS A 259 44.52 7.89 -19.61
C LYS A 259 44.34 7.72 -21.12
N LYS A 260 44.05 8.82 -21.82
CA LYS A 260 44.02 8.87 -23.30
C LYS A 260 45.44 8.68 -23.84
N LYS A 261 45.84 7.44 -24.11
CA LYS A 261 47.15 7.11 -24.69
C LYS A 261 47.03 6.68 -26.16
N ASP A 262 45.95 6.01 -26.52
CA ASP A 262 45.70 5.49 -27.87
C ASP A 262 44.42 6.08 -28.48
N ASP A 263 44.34 6.03 -29.82
CA ASP A 263 43.17 6.52 -30.59
C ASP A 263 41.93 5.64 -30.38
N THR A 264 42.09 4.41 -29.89
CA THR A 264 41.02 3.45 -29.63
C THR A 264 41.10 2.89 -28.21
N LEU A 265 39.94 2.55 -27.64
CA LEU A 265 39.81 1.88 -26.34
C LEU A 265 39.09 0.55 -26.55
N SER A 266 39.76 -0.55 -26.23
CA SER A 266 39.18 -1.89 -26.22
C SER A 266 38.85 -2.31 -24.79
N LEU A 267 37.63 -2.78 -24.56
CA LEU A 267 37.18 -3.31 -23.28
C LEU A 267 36.81 -4.78 -23.45
N GLU A 268 37.45 -5.65 -22.67
CA GLU A 268 37.03 -7.04 -22.56
C GLU A 268 35.86 -7.13 -21.58
N LEU A 269 34.78 -7.81 -21.98
CA LEU A 269 33.56 -7.93 -21.19
C LEU A 269 33.28 -9.39 -20.86
N LYS A 270 32.85 -9.65 -19.62
CA LYS A 270 32.37 -10.95 -19.15
C LYS A 270 30.90 -10.87 -18.77
N LYS A 271 30.18 -11.99 -18.90
CA LYS A 271 28.76 -12.06 -18.52
C LYS A 271 28.58 -11.83 -17.02
N THR A 272 27.47 -11.19 -16.68
CA THR A 272 27.00 -11.06 -15.30
C THR A 272 26.23 -12.30 -14.86
N GLU A 273 26.05 -12.45 -13.54
CA GLU A 273 25.22 -13.51 -12.98
C GLU A 273 23.74 -13.22 -13.22
N ASP A 274 23.00 -14.25 -13.62
CA ASP A 274 21.59 -14.11 -13.98
C ASP A 274 20.70 -14.25 -12.75
N ILE A 275 20.39 -13.11 -12.11
CA ILE A 275 19.59 -13.03 -10.87
C ILE A 275 18.30 -13.83 -11.02
N LEU A 276 17.52 -13.57 -12.06
CA LEU A 276 16.22 -14.21 -12.28
C LEU A 276 16.34 -15.73 -12.43
N LYS A 277 17.40 -16.22 -13.10
CA LYS A 277 17.66 -17.67 -13.17
C LYS A 277 17.91 -18.25 -11.79
N LYS A 278 18.79 -17.59 -11.03
CA LYS A 278 19.22 -18.09 -9.73
C LYS A 278 18.06 -18.13 -8.75
N LEU A 279 17.22 -17.09 -8.73
CA LEU A 279 15.99 -17.10 -7.95
C LEU A 279 15.05 -18.24 -8.37
N GLY A 280 14.90 -18.48 -9.68
CA GLY A 280 14.13 -19.62 -10.20
C GLY A 280 14.66 -21.00 -9.77
N GLU A 281 15.98 -21.14 -9.62
CA GLU A 281 16.63 -22.35 -9.10
C GLU A 281 16.45 -22.52 -7.58
N LEU A 282 16.38 -21.42 -6.82
CA LEU A 282 16.19 -21.40 -5.36
C LEU A 282 14.71 -21.46 -4.94
N LYS A 283 13.80 -21.14 -5.85
CA LYS A 283 12.37 -21.02 -5.62
C LYS A 283 11.79 -22.32 -5.06
N LYS A 284 11.10 -22.20 -3.92
CA LYS A 284 10.34 -23.28 -3.28
C LYS A 284 8.85 -23.05 -3.50
N GLU A 285 8.33 -21.99 -2.87
CA GLU A 285 6.90 -21.64 -2.86
C GLU A 285 6.65 -20.18 -3.26
N GLN A 286 7.71 -19.39 -3.41
CA GLN A 286 7.62 -17.97 -3.73
C GLN A 286 6.94 -17.75 -5.07
N ILE A 287 6.18 -16.66 -5.19
CA ILE A 287 5.70 -16.17 -6.49
C ILE A 287 6.86 -15.41 -7.15
N LEU A 288 7.37 -15.91 -8.27
CA LEU A 288 8.50 -15.30 -8.99
C LEU A 288 8.04 -14.70 -10.31
N VAL A 289 8.14 -13.37 -10.41
CA VAL A 289 7.73 -12.56 -11.56
C VAL A 289 8.95 -11.97 -12.25
N GLY A 290 9.08 -12.23 -13.55
CA GLY A 290 10.14 -11.67 -14.37
C GLY A 290 9.63 -10.61 -15.35
N PHE A 291 10.55 -9.78 -15.85
CA PHE A 291 10.29 -8.87 -16.95
C PHE A 291 11.01 -9.31 -18.23
N ALA A 292 10.36 -9.06 -19.37
CA ALA A 292 10.94 -9.20 -20.69
C ALA A 292 10.78 -7.89 -21.46
N LEU A 293 11.82 -7.55 -22.20
CA LEU A 293 11.84 -6.47 -23.16
C LEU A 293 12.51 -7.03 -24.41
N GLU A 294 11.71 -7.45 -25.37
CA GLU A 294 12.16 -8.10 -26.58
C GLU A 294 11.82 -7.20 -27.77
N THR A 295 12.62 -7.24 -28.83
CA THR A 295 12.37 -6.46 -30.06
C THR A 295 11.90 -7.34 -31.21
N ASN A 296 12.05 -8.66 -31.11
CA ASN A 296 11.70 -9.64 -32.15
C ASN A 296 11.16 -10.92 -31.50
N ASN A 297 10.11 -11.53 -32.09
CA ASN A 297 9.49 -12.77 -31.58
C ASN A 297 9.16 -12.72 -30.08
N GLU A 298 8.64 -11.57 -29.64
CA GLU A 298 8.55 -11.16 -28.24
C GLU A 298 7.85 -12.20 -27.35
N GLU A 299 6.67 -12.67 -27.77
CA GLU A 299 5.89 -13.66 -27.02
C GLU A 299 6.61 -15.02 -26.91
N GLN A 300 7.21 -15.51 -28.00
CA GLN A 300 7.91 -16.79 -27.98
C GLN A 300 9.16 -16.75 -27.09
N ASN A 301 9.90 -15.64 -27.12
CA ASN A 301 11.06 -15.44 -26.26
C ASN A 301 10.63 -15.31 -24.79
N ALA A 302 9.54 -14.59 -24.52
CA ALA A 302 8.96 -14.48 -23.18
C ALA A 302 8.54 -15.84 -22.62
N LYS A 303 7.83 -16.68 -23.40
CA LYS A 303 7.45 -18.05 -23.01
C LYS A 303 8.65 -18.96 -22.75
N LYS A 304 9.71 -18.87 -23.57
CA LYS A 304 10.97 -19.59 -23.33
C LYS A 304 11.64 -19.14 -22.02
N LYS A 305 11.68 -17.82 -21.78
CA LYS A 305 12.26 -17.25 -20.55
C LYS A 305 11.45 -17.67 -19.31
N LEU A 306 10.12 -17.62 -19.40
CA LEU A 306 9.19 -18.07 -18.36
C LEU A 306 9.52 -19.49 -17.86
N GLY A 307 9.57 -20.46 -18.77
CA GLY A 307 9.89 -21.85 -18.43
C GLY A 307 11.34 -22.03 -17.95
N LYS A 308 12.32 -21.45 -18.67
CA LYS A 308 13.75 -21.56 -18.34
C LYS A 308 14.11 -20.98 -16.96
N LYS A 309 13.33 -20.01 -16.49
CA LYS A 309 13.57 -19.28 -15.24
C LYS A 309 12.61 -19.67 -14.12
N ASN A 310 11.76 -20.69 -14.31
CA ASN A 310 10.82 -21.16 -13.30
C ASN A 310 9.89 -20.05 -12.74
N LEU A 311 9.41 -19.16 -13.62
CA LEU A 311 8.56 -18.03 -13.24
C LEU A 311 7.09 -18.46 -13.10
N ASP A 312 6.34 -17.75 -12.26
CA ASP A 312 4.87 -17.91 -12.21
C ASP A 312 4.17 -17.16 -13.33
N PHE A 313 4.68 -15.96 -13.65
CA PHE A 313 4.34 -15.24 -14.86
C PHE A 313 5.45 -14.27 -15.25
N ILE A 314 5.40 -13.81 -16.50
CA ILE A 314 6.35 -12.84 -17.06
C ILE A 314 5.59 -11.63 -17.59
N VAL A 315 6.12 -10.44 -17.31
CA VAL A 315 5.63 -9.16 -17.83
C VAL A 315 6.42 -8.83 -19.09
N LEU A 316 5.76 -8.90 -20.24
CA LEU A 316 6.34 -8.50 -21.52
C LEU A 316 6.00 -7.05 -21.82
N ASN A 317 7.01 -6.20 -21.94
CA ASN A 317 6.84 -4.79 -22.32
C ASN A 317 6.90 -4.62 -23.84
N SER A 318 5.96 -3.85 -24.41
CA SER A 318 6.05 -3.41 -25.81
C SER A 318 7.04 -2.25 -25.97
N LEU A 319 7.94 -2.36 -26.95
CA LEU A 319 8.79 -1.24 -27.43
C LEU A 319 8.28 -0.62 -28.74
N GLN A 320 7.31 -1.25 -29.39
CA GLN A 320 6.85 -0.85 -30.72
C GLN A 320 5.80 0.28 -30.65
N ASP A 321 5.11 0.38 -29.51
CA ASP A 321 4.13 1.42 -29.27
C ASP A 321 4.80 2.73 -28.80
N LYS A 322 4.52 3.83 -29.51
CA LYS A 322 5.04 5.15 -29.13
C LYS A 322 4.60 5.50 -27.69
N GLY A 323 5.58 5.73 -26.81
CA GLY A 323 5.35 6.07 -25.41
C GLY A 323 5.38 4.88 -24.44
N ALA A 324 5.63 3.65 -24.89
CA ALA A 324 5.81 2.50 -24.01
C ALA A 324 7.28 2.27 -23.61
N GLY A 325 7.52 1.61 -22.46
CA GLY A 325 8.87 1.17 -22.06
C GLY A 325 9.72 2.19 -21.29
N PHE A 326 11.03 2.21 -21.59
CA PHE A 326 12.02 3.03 -20.87
C PHE A 326 11.85 4.53 -21.14
N GLY A 327 12.21 5.37 -20.18
CA GLY A 327 12.17 6.83 -20.31
C GLY A 327 10.77 7.47 -20.25
N HIS A 328 9.70 6.70 -20.47
CA HIS A 328 8.32 7.19 -20.44
C HIS A 328 7.62 6.99 -19.09
N ASP A 329 6.52 7.71 -18.86
CA ASP A 329 5.62 7.55 -17.70
C ASP A 329 4.54 6.49 -17.92
N THR A 330 4.37 6.06 -19.17
CA THR A 330 3.42 5.05 -19.62
C THR A 330 4.12 3.75 -19.98
N ASN A 331 3.36 2.66 -20.00
CA ASN A 331 3.80 1.35 -20.47
C ASN A 331 2.61 0.56 -21.01
N LYS A 332 2.88 -0.34 -21.95
CA LYS A 332 1.92 -1.30 -22.49
C LYS A 332 2.53 -2.68 -22.28
N VAL A 333 1.80 -3.55 -21.58
CA VAL A 333 2.31 -4.84 -21.14
C VAL A 333 1.39 -5.98 -21.50
N THR A 334 1.99 -7.14 -21.68
CA THR A 334 1.30 -8.42 -21.79
C THR A 334 1.78 -9.30 -20.65
N LEU A 335 0.86 -9.85 -19.87
CA LEU A 335 1.17 -10.83 -18.84
C LEU A 335 1.01 -12.23 -19.42
N ILE A 336 2.03 -13.06 -19.25
CA ILE A 336 2.00 -14.46 -19.69
C ILE A 336 2.29 -15.34 -18.49
N ASP A 337 1.32 -16.15 -18.06
CA ASP A 337 1.48 -17.03 -16.91
C ASP A 337 2.10 -18.39 -17.27
N LYS A 338 2.47 -19.18 -16.27
CA LYS A 338 3.08 -20.51 -16.42
C LYS A 338 2.20 -21.53 -17.16
N GLN A 339 0.90 -21.28 -17.31
CA GLN A 339 -0.01 -22.06 -18.15
C GLN A 339 -0.08 -21.54 -19.60
N ASN A 340 0.68 -20.50 -19.94
CA ASN A 340 0.67 -19.75 -21.19
C ASN A 340 -0.64 -19.01 -21.46
N ASN A 341 -1.44 -18.71 -20.43
CA ASN A 341 -2.53 -17.76 -20.59
C ASN A 341 -1.96 -16.36 -20.80
N ILE A 342 -2.61 -15.58 -21.65
CA ILE A 342 -2.15 -14.25 -22.07
C ILE A 342 -3.20 -13.23 -21.67
N GLU A 343 -2.76 -12.19 -20.97
CA GLU A 343 -3.57 -11.01 -20.63
C GLU A 343 -2.89 -9.77 -21.21
N GLU A 344 -3.53 -9.15 -22.19
CA GLU A 344 -3.03 -7.94 -22.86
C GLU A 344 -3.65 -6.69 -22.26
N PHE A 345 -2.81 -5.68 -22.03
CA PHE A 345 -3.25 -4.40 -21.47
C PHE A 345 -2.94 -3.26 -22.44
N GLU A 346 -3.87 -2.31 -22.52
CA GLU A 346 -3.69 -1.06 -23.27
C GLU A 346 -2.61 -0.16 -22.64
N LEU A 347 -2.10 0.77 -23.45
CA LEU A 347 -1.11 1.76 -22.99
C LEU A 347 -1.70 2.61 -21.86
N LYS A 348 -1.06 2.59 -20.70
CA LYS A 348 -1.48 3.36 -19.52
C LYS A 348 -0.30 3.73 -18.64
N SER A 349 -0.54 4.51 -17.59
CA SER A 349 0.53 4.93 -16.68
C SER A 349 1.18 3.74 -15.97
N LYS A 350 2.46 3.85 -15.62
CA LYS A 350 3.18 2.81 -14.88
C LYS A 350 2.52 2.47 -13.54
N ALA A 351 1.86 3.43 -12.90
CA ALA A 351 1.09 3.18 -11.69
C ALA A 351 -0.13 2.28 -11.96
N LEU A 352 -0.83 2.45 -13.07
CA LEU A 352 -1.94 1.58 -13.44
C LEU A 352 -1.46 0.20 -13.88
N VAL A 353 -0.32 0.12 -14.59
CA VAL A 353 0.31 -1.17 -14.92
C VAL A 353 0.75 -1.93 -13.67
N ALA A 354 1.28 -1.23 -12.66
CA ALA A 354 1.62 -1.85 -11.38
C ALA A 354 0.39 -2.47 -10.71
N LYS A 355 -0.78 -1.82 -10.78
CA LYS A 355 -2.03 -2.38 -10.27
C LYS A 355 -2.43 -3.68 -10.95
N ASP A 356 -2.27 -3.81 -12.27
CA ASP A 356 -2.60 -5.08 -12.94
C ASP A 356 -1.63 -6.19 -12.53
N ILE A 357 -0.33 -5.88 -12.48
CA ILE A 357 0.69 -6.85 -12.07
C ILE A 357 0.41 -7.32 -10.64
N VAL A 358 0.13 -6.41 -9.71
CA VAL A 358 -0.19 -6.75 -8.33
C VAL A 358 -1.53 -7.47 -8.22
N SER A 359 -2.52 -7.14 -9.07
CA SER A 359 -3.77 -7.90 -9.16
C SER A 359 -3.52 -9.35 -9.61
N LYS A 360 -2.64 -9.56 -10.60
CA LYS A 360 -2.23 -10.91 -11.02
C LYS A 360 -1.46 -11.63 -9.93
N ILE A 361 -0.60 -10.96 -9.17
CA ILE A 361 0.08 -11.56 -8.00
C ILE A 361 -0.96 -12.01 -6.96
N LYS A 362 -1.96 -11.17 -6.66
CA LYS A 362 -3.02 -11.50 -5.71
C LYS A 362 -3.79 -12.76 -6.08
N SER A 363 -3.96 -13.09 -7.37
CA SER A 363 -4.69 -14.30 -7.77
C SER A 363 -3.95 -15.62 -7.48
N TYR A 364 -2.72 -15.57 -6.97
CA TYR A 364 -1.97 -16.75 -6.51
C TYR A 364 -2.14 -17.02 -5.00
N PHE A 365 -2.80 -16.11 -4.27
CA PHE A 365 -3.25 -16.30 -2.89
C PHE A 365 -4.76 -16.53 -2.86
#